data_AF-A0A0B0PTP3-F1
#
_entry.id   AF-A0A0B0PTP3-F1
#
_cell.length_a   1.000
_cell.length_b   1.000
_cell.length_c   1.000
_cell.angle_alpha   90.00
_cell.angle_beta   90.00
_cell.angle_gamma   90.00
#
_symmetry.space_group_name_H-M   'P 1'
#
loop_
_entity.id
_entity.type
_entity.pdbx_description
1 polymer ?
#
loop_
_entity_poly.entity_id
_entity_poly.type
_entity_poly.pdbx_seq_one_letter_code
_entity_poly.pdbx_strand_id
1 'polypeptide(L)'
;MLPINYESWHHMPDSNKNQALDNIKEKFALEVSNDYIKKALERHKPQKKLRNVSPGLLKYQWEDAVRFWNSKKGKDRERVGTSSRQKQKFTHTVESRSFAFVAEAEEVSSGQKVRCLQLFEITHKKKDGSPITSEAGEIMIYLLNKI
;
A
#
# COMPACT_ATOMS: atom_id res chain seq x y z
N MET A 1 2.28 17.77 -24.57
CA MET A 1 2.85 16.40 -24.55
C MET A 1 4.05 16.38 -23.61
N LEU A 2 4.23 15.33 -22.81
CA LEU A 2 5.42 15.17 -21.97
C LEU A 2 6.52 14.48 -22.81
N PRO A 3 7.72 15.07 -22.94
CA PRO A 3 8.79 14.45 -23.71
C PRO A 3 9.33 13.22 -22.97
N ILE A 4 9.17 12.05 -23.59
CA ILE A 4 9.58 10.74 -23.06
C ILE A 4 11.04 10.39 -23.42
N ASN A 5 11.70 11.28 -24.16
CA ASN A 5 12.95 11.01 -24.85
C ASN A 5 14.18 11.30 -23.97
N TYR A 6 13.96 11.75 -22.73
CA TYR A 6 15.02 12.13 -21.81
C TYR A 6 15.14 11.09 -20.69
N GLU A 7 16.33 10.51 -20.56
CA GLU A 7 16.67 9.54 -19.51
C GLU A 7 16.68 10.20 -18.11
N SER A 8 16.88 11.52 -18.05
CA SER A 8 16.92 12.28 -16.80
C SER A 8 16.29 13.67 -16.97
N TRP A 9 15.49 14.07 -15.99
CA TRP A 9 14.89 15.41 -15.91
C TRP A 9 15.94 16.54 -15.94
N HIS A 10 17.16 16.30 -15.44
CA HIS A 10 18.23 17.31 -15.43
C HIS A 10 18.80 17.59 -16.82
N HIS A 11 18.77 16.60 -17.71
CA HIS A 11 19.23 16.75 -19.09
C HIS A 11 18.17 17.37 -20.01
N MET A 12 16.95 17.53 -19.51
CA MET A 12 15.89 18.16 -20.28
C MET A 12 16.05 19.68 -20.29
N PRO A 13 15.94 20.35 -21.45
CA PRO A 13 15.95 21.80 -21.53
C PRO A 13 14.83 22.43 -20.69
N ASP A 14 15.08 23.62 -20.14
CA ASP A 14 14.12 24.28 -19.25
C ASP A 14 12.83 24.72 -19.98
N SER A 15 12.91 25.00 -21.29
CA SER A 15 11.73 25.24 -22.14
C SER A 15 10.77 24.05 -22.12
N ASN A 16 11.29 22.83 -22.32
CA ASN A 16 10.52 21.60 -22.28
C ASN A 16 9.96 21.31 -20.87
N LYS A 17 10.70 21.67 -19.80
CA LYS A 17 10.22 21.53 -18.41
C LYS A 17 9.03 22.45 -18.14
N ASN A 18 9.14 23.71 -18.56
CA ASN A 18 8.08 24.69 -18.37
C ASN A 18 6.83 24.29 -19.16
N GLN A 19 7.00 23.87 -20.43
CA GLN A 19 5.89 23.35 -21.24
C GLN A 19 5.22 22.11 -20.61
N ALA A 20 6.01 21.20 -20.03
CA ALA A 20 5.49 20.05 -19.31
C ALA A 20 4.66 20.45 -18.09
N LEU A 21 5.11 21.46 -17.33
CA LEU A 21 4.39 21.99 -16.17
C LEU A 21 3.07 22.64 -16.58
N ASP A 22 3.06 23.44 -17.65
CA ASP A 22 1.85 24.11 -18.14
C ASP A 22 0.80 23.10 -18.59
N ASN A 23 1.21 22.06 -19.34
CA ASN A 23 0.32 20.96 -19.74
C ASN A 23 -0.31 20.23 -18.54
N ILE A 24 0.44 20.06 -17.43
CA ILE A 24 -0.07 19.40 -16.22
C ILE A 24 -1.09 20.31 -15.53
N LYS A 25 -0.79 21.61 -15.41
CA LYS A 25 -1.71 22.58 -14.80
C LYS A 25 -3.03 22.67 -15.55
N GLU A 26 -2.96 22.73 -16.88
CA GLU A 26 -4.12 22.76 -17.75
C GLU A 26 -4.96 21.48 -17.61
N LYS A 27 -4.32 20.30 -17.69
CA LYS A 27 -5.02 19.01 -17.65
C LYS A 27 -5.71 18.73 -16.31
N PHE A 28 -5.12 19.18 -15.21
CA PHE A 28 -5.61 18.88 -13.85
C PHE A 28 -6.22 20.10 -13.14
N ALA A 29 -6.38 21.24 -13.83
CA ALA A 29 -6.90 22.49 -13.28
C ALA A 29 -6.24 22.90 -11.94
N LEU A 30 -4.91 22.76 -11.86
CA LEU A 30 -4.17 22.98 -10.62
C LEU A 30 -3.82 24.45 -10.43
N GLU A 31 -4.44 25.11 -9.45
CA GLU A 31 -4.05 26.44 -8.95
C GLU A 31 -2.87 26.35 -7.95
N VAL A 32 -1.81 25.66 -8.35
CA VAL A 32 -0.66 25.42 -7.46
C VAL A 32 0.58 26.14 -7.98
N SER A 33 1.37 26.71 -7.07
CA SER A 33 2.58 27.46 -7.43
C SER A 33 3.60 26.58 -8.14
N ASN A 34 4.29 27.14 -9.15
CA ASN A 34 5.31 26.42 -9.92
C ASN A 34 6.42 25.86 -9.02
N ASP A 35 6.76 26.59 -7.94
CA ASP A 35 7.73 26.17 -6.94
C ASP A 35 7.32 24.90 -6.19
N TYR A 36 6.03 24.76 -5.87
CA TYR A 36 5.52 23.56 -5.22
C TYR A 36 5.60 22.34 -6.16
N ILE A 37 5.19 22.50 -7.42
CA ILE A 37 5.23 21.41 -8.41
C ILE A 37 6.68 21.01 -8.71
N LYS A 38 7.59 21.98 -8.88
CA LYS A 38 9.03 21.72 -9.06
C LYS A 38 9.61 20.98 -7.86
N LYS A 39 9.32 21.42 -6.62
CA LYS A 39 9.73 20.71 -5.40
C LYS A 39 9.18 19.28 -5.33
N ALA A 40 7.93 19.05 -5.75
CA ALA A 40 7.32 17.72 -5.78
C ALA A 40 7.99 16.79 -6.79
N LEU A 41 8.26 17.27 -8.01
CA LEU A 41 8.96 16.51 -9.05
C LEU A 41 10.41 16.18 -8.63
N GLU A 42 11.09 17.11 -7.98
CA GLU A 42 12.43 16.86 -7.44
C GLU A 42 12.46 15.89 -6.24
N ARG A 43 11.32 15.62 -5.58
CA ARG A 43 11.26 14.70 -4.43
C ARG A 43 11.35 13.23 -4.84
N HIS A 44 11.16 12.92 -6.12
CA HIS A 44 11.30 11.56 -6.65
C HIS A 44 12.77 11.17 -6.91
N LYS A 45 13.66 11.40 -5.93
CA LYS A 45 15.08 10.99 -5.98
C LYS A 45 15.40 9.96 -4.89
N PRO A 46 16.12 8.86 -5.21
CA PRO A 46 16.65 7.95 -4.19
C PRO A 46 17.63 8.64 -3.21
N GLN A 47 18.37 9.67 -3.66
CA GLN A 47 19.29 10.44 -2.79
C GLN A 47 18.58 11.28 -1.71
N LYS A 48 17.34 11.74 -1.94
CA LYS A 48 16.56 12.49 -0.94
C LYS A 48 16.01 11.58 0.17
N LYS A 49 15.95 10.26 -0.02
CA LYS A 49 15.53 9.31 1.03
C LYS A 49 16.45 9.44 2.25
N LEU A 50 17.76 9.52 2.07
CA LEU A 50 18.73 9.61 3.18
C LEU A 50 18.62 10.90 4.03
N ARG A 51 18.05 11.98 3.48
CA ARG A 51 17.93 13.28 4.18
C ARG A 51 16.65 13.40 5.02
N ASN A 52 15.64 12.57 4.76
CA ASN A 52 14.37 12.59 5.48
C ASN A 52 14.34 11.43 6.49
N VAL A 53 15.16 11.53 7.54
CA VAL A 53 15.13 10.56 8.64
C VAL A 53 13.80 10.73 9.39
N SER A 54 13.06 9.63 9.57
CA SER A 54 11.82 9.67 10.37
C SER A 54 12.12 10.13 11.80
N PRO A 55 11.29 11.02 12.38
CA PRO A 55 11.41 11.40 13.79
C PRO A 55 11.38 10.14 14.67
N GLY A 56 12.45 9.90 15.45
CA GLY A 56 12.57 8.72 16.32
C GLY A 56 13.46 7.58 15.81
N LEU A 57 14.06 7.69 14.62
CA LEU A 57 15.03 6.69 14.12
C LEU A 57 16.44 7.28 14.07
N LEU A 58 17.45 6.54 14.53
CA LEU A 58 18.84 6.99 14.43
C LEU A 58 19.27 7.03 12.96
N LYS A 59 20.06 8.05 12.61
CA LYS A 59 20.47 8.29 11.22
C LYS A 59 21.11 7.05 10.57
N TYR A 60 21.99 6.34 11.27
CA TYR A 60 22.64 5.14 10.72
C TYR A 60 21.65 3.99 10.47
N GLN A 61 20.63 3.82 11.32
CA GLN A 61 19.60 2.80 11.13
C GLN A 61 18.75 3.09 9.88
N TRP A 62 18.47 4.37 9.65
CA TRP A 62 17.79 4.81 8.43
C TRP A 62 18.66 4.58 7.20
N GLU A 63 19.95 4.92 7.26
CA GLU A 63 20.88 4.66 6.17
C GLU A 63 20.99 3.15 5.85
N ASP A 64 21.04 2.29 6.87
CA ASP A 64 21.03 0.82 6.71
C ASP A 64 19.74 0.32 6.07
N ALA A 65 18.59 0.82 6.51
CA ALA A 65 17.30 0.47 5.91
C ALA A 65 17.25 0.88 4.43
N VAL A 66 17.71 2.10 4.10
CA VAL A 66 17.77 2.58 2.71
C VAL A 66 18.75 1.75 1.88
N ARG A 67 19.94 1.42 2.42
CA ARG A 67 20.91 0.52 1.75
C ARG A 67 20.29 -0.85 1.48
N PHE A 68 19.63 -1.44 2.48
CA PHE A 68 18.98 -2.74 2.37
C PHE A 68 17.91 -2.76 1.28
N TRP A 69 16.98 -1.80 1.26
CA TRP A 69 15.88 -1.81 0.29
C TRP A 69 16.35 -1.48 -1.14
N ASN A 70 17.46 -0.75 -1.30
CA ASN A 70 18.07 -0.54 -2.61
C ASN A 70 18.90 -1.74 -3.11
N SER A 71 19.27 -2.66 -2.22
CA SER A 71 20.01 -3.88 -2.57
C SER A 71 19.18 -4.84 -3.43
N LYS A 72 19.85 -5.80 -4.09
CA LYS A 72 19.19 -6.88 -4.83
C LYS A 72 18.21 -7.66 -3.95
N LYS A 73 18.62 -7.99 -2.72
CA LYS A 73 17.81 -8.71 -1.73
C LYS A 73 16.53 -7.94 -1.35
N GLY A 74 16.64 -6.61 -1.17
CA GLY A 74 15.49 -5.74 -0.90
C GLY A 74 14.49 -5.74 -2.06
N LYS A 75 14.98 -5.53 -3.28
CA LYS A 75 14.16 -5.55 -4.51
C LYS A 75 13.48 -6.90 -4.76
N ASP A 76 14.18 -8.01 -4.48
CA ASP A 76 13.61 -9.34 -4.61
C ASP A 76 12.47 -9.57 -3.60
N ARG A 77 12.62 -9.09 -2.36
CA ARG A 77 11.54 -9.13 -1.35
C ARG A 77 10.34 -8.28 -1.75
N GLU A 78 10.59 -7.08 -2.29
CA GLU A 78 9.53 -6.22 -2.81
C GLU A 78 8.74 -6.91 -3.92
N ARG A 79 9.43 -7.53 -4.89
CA ARG A 79 8.78 -8.31 -5.97
C ARG A 79 7.92 -9.44 -5.40
N VAL A 80 8.45 -10.22 -4.46
CA VAL A 80 7.71 -11.32 -3.82
C VAL A 80 6.49 -10.78 -3.07
N GLY A 81 6.65 -9.70 -2.31
CA GLY A 81 5.56 -9.04 -1.60
C GLY A 81 4.43 -8.58 -2.52
N THR A 82 4.77 -7.91 -3.63
CA THR A 82 3.79 -7.47 -4.63
C THR A 82 3.09 -8.64 -5.29
N SER A 83 3.84 -9.68 -5.71
CA SER A 83 3.25 -10.87 -6.32
C SER A 83 2.32 -11.61 -5.36
N SER A 84 2.69 -11.76 -4.09
CA SER A 84 1.83 -12.35 -3.06
C SER A 84 0.59 -11.50 -2.80
N ARG A 85 0.73 -10.18 -2.73
CA ARG A 85 -0.39 -9.25 -2.55
C ARG A 85 -1.37 -9.29 -3.73
N GLN A 86 -0.87 -9.42 -4.95
CA GLN A 86 -1.70 -9.60 -6.15
C GLN A 86 -2.51 -10.90 -6.11
N LYS A 87 -2.00 -11.94 -5.45
CA LYS A 87 -2.70 -13.21 -5.25
C LYS A 87 -3.67 -13.21 -4.06
N GLN A 88 -3.73 -12.13 -3.28
CA GLN A 88 -4.69 -12.01 -2.20
C GLN A 88 -6.10 -11.84 -2.81
N LYS A 89 -6.90 -12.91 -2.73
CA LYS A 89 -8.23 -12.97 -3.35
C LYS A 89 -9.33 -12.28 -2.54
N PHE A 90 -9.18 -12.25 -1.22
CA PHE A 90 -10.19 -11.71 -0.31
C PHE A 90 -9.60 -10.64 0.60
N THR A 91 -10.39 -9.59 0.78
CA THR A 91 -10.17 -8.61 1.83
C THR A 91 -11.11 -8.98 2.98
N HIS A 92 -10.62 -8.93 4.21
CA HIS A 92 -11.49 -9.09 5.37
C HIS A 92 -12.31 -7.81 5.59
N THR A 93 -13.49 -7.92 6.18
CA THR A 93 -14.41 -6.81 6.44
C THR A 93 -14.11 -6.05 7.74
N VAL A 94 -13.16 -6.53 8.54
CA VAL A 94 -12.87 -5.99 9.88
C VAL A 94 -12.05 -4.69 9.89
N GLU A 95 -12.02 -3.96 8.77
CA GLU A 95 -11.38 -2.65 8.64
C GLU A 95 -9.97 -2.62 9.25
N SER A 96 -9.69 -1.68 10.16
CA SER A 96 -8.42 -1.54 10.86
C SER A 96 -8.29 -2.44 12.10
N ARG A 97 -9.30 -3.28 12.40
CA ARG A 97 -9.26 -4.17 13.55
C ARG A 97 -8.45 -5.41 13.21
N SER A 98 -7.57 -5.79 14.14
CA SER A 98 -6.83 -7.04 14.02
C SER A 98 -7.75 -8.23 14.25
N PHE A 99 -7.39 -9.39 13.69
CA PHE A 99 -8.12 -10.64 13.97
C PHE A 99 -8.11 -11.01 15.45
N ALA A 100 -7.05 -10.66 16.18
CA ALA A 100 -6.98 -10.88 17.63
C ALA A 100 -8.04 -10.05 18.37
N PHE A 101 -8.19 -8.77 18.01
CA PHE A 101 -9.20 -7.89 18.59
C PHE A 101 -10.62 -8.38 18.30
N VAL A 102 -10.86 -8.84 17.07
CA VAL A 102 -12.17 -9.38 16.66
C VAL A 102 -12.50 -10.66 17.40
N ALA A 103 -11.53 -11.57 17.54
CA ALA A 103 -11.70 -12.79 18.30
C ALA A 103 -12.02 -12.48 19.76
N GLU A 104 -11.22 -11.63 20.42
CA GLU A 104 -11.44 -11.25 21.81
C GLU A 104 -12.82 -10.63 22.04
N ALA A 105 -13.23 -9.69 21.18
CA ALA A 105 -14.55 -9.05 21.29
C ALA A 105 -15.70 -10.07 21.19
N GLU A 106 -15.55 -11.08 20.33
CA GLU A 106 -16.54 -12.14 20.17
C GLU A 106 -16.49 -13.16 21.32
N GLU A 107 -15.31 -13.47 21.86
CA GLU A 107 -15.18 -14.34 23.03
C GLU A 107 -15.84 -13.70 24.26
N VAL A 108 -15.70 -12.39 24.42
CA VAL A 108 -16.35 -11.61 25.49
C VAL A 108 -17.87 -11.58 25.32
N SER A 109 -18.37 -11.44 24.09
CA SER A 109 -19.82 -11.37 23.84
C SER A 109 -20.50 -12.74 23.95
N SER A 110 -19.87 -13.79 23.42
CA SER A 110 -20.41 -15.15 23.38
C SER A 110 -20.12 -15.97 24.64
N GLY A 111 -19.13 -15.56 25.44
CA GLY A 111 -18.63 -16.34 26.58
C GLY A 111 -17.92 -17.63 26.18
N GLN A 112 -17.61 -17.81 24.89
CA GLN A 112 -17.00 -19.02 24.33
C GLN A 112 -15.76 -18.67 23.53
N LYS A 113 -14.78 -19.60 23.49
CA LYS A 113 -13.56 -19.41 22.73
C LYS A 113 -13.84 -19.45 21.22
N VAL A 114 -13.36 -18.45 20.49
CA VAL A 114 -13.59 -18.32 19.05
C VAL A 114 -12.68 -19.30 18.30
N ARG A 115 -13.29 -20.16 17.48
CA ARG A 115 -12.56 -21.08 16.61
C ARG A 115 -12.17 -20.40 15.30
N CYS A 116 -11.18 -20.97 14.59
CA CYS A 116 -10.72 -20.43 13.30
C CYS A 116 -11.84 -20.29 12.26
N LEU A 117 -12.78 -21.25 12.21
CA LEU A 117 -13.94 -21.18 11.32
C LEU A 117 -14.83 -19.98 11.66
N GLN A 118 -15.20 -19.84 12.93
CA GLN A 118 -16.05 -18.76 13.41
C GLN A 118 -15.38 -17.39 13.18
N LEU A 119 -14.07 -17.30 13.44
CA LEU A 119 -13.29 -16.11 13.12
C LEU A 119 -13.28 -15.79 11.63
N PHE A 120 -13.14 -16.80 10.76
CA PHE A 120 -13.20 -16.63 9.32
C PHE A 120 -14.56 -16.10 8.87
N GLU A 121 -15.66 -16.66 9.41
CA GLU A 121 -17.01 -16.18 9.13
C GLU A 121 -17.23 -14.72 9.57
N ILE A 122 -16.87 -14.36 10.80
CA ILE A 122 -17.03 -13.01 11.33
C ILE A 122 -16.25 -11.99 10.47
N THR A 123 -15.06 -12.37 10.02
CA THR A 123 -14.14 -11.48 9.31
C THR A 123 -14.37 -11.41 7.81
N HIS A 124 -15.17 -12.28 7.22
CA HIS A 124 -15.42 -12.34 5.77
C HIS A 124 -16.92 -12.29 5.41
N LYS A 125 -17.80 -11.99 6.38
CA LYS A 125 -19.20 -11.62 6.16
C LYS A 125 -19.37 -10.10 6.12
N LYS A 126 -20.32 -9.64 5.32
CA LYS A 126 -20.80 -8.25 5.32
C LYS A 126 -21.75 -8.02 6.50
N LYS A 127 -22.15 -6.76 6.71
CA LYS A 127 -23.11 -6.39 7.78
C LYS A 127 -24.49 -7.07 7.62
N ASP A 128 -24.87 -7.43 6.40
CA ASP A 128 -26.11 -8.15 6.10
C ASP A 128 -26.00 -9.68 6.30
N GLY A 129 -24.82 -10.18 6.72
CA GLY A 129 -24.55 -11.60 6.94
C GLY A 129 -24.13 -12.38 5.69
N SER A 130 -24.16 -11.78 4.50
CA SER A 130 -23.72 -12.42 3.26
C SER A 130 -22.20 -12.51 3.16
N PRO A 131 -21.63 -13.54 2.49
CA PRO A 131 -20.19 -13.60 2.21
C PRO A 131 -19.72 -12.38 1.42
N ILE A 132 -18.50 -11.91 1.68
CA ILE A 132 -17.94 -10.75 0.98
C ILE A 132 -17.76 -11.01 -0.53
N THR A 133 -17.44 -12.25 -0.90
CA THR A 133 -17.33 -12.75 -2.28
C THR A 133 -17.92 -14.15 -2.39
N SER A 134 -18.25 -14.59 -3.61
CA SER A 134 -18.75 -15.96 -3.85
C SER A 134 -17.75 -17.03 -3.40
N GLU A 135 -16.47 -16.88 -3.72
CA GLU A 135 -15.41 -17.83 -3.36
C GLU A 135 -15.18 -17.87 -1.83
N ALA A 136 -15.36 -16.75 -1.11
CA ALA A 136 -15.36 -16.79 0.36
C ALA A 136 -16.55 -17.60 0.90
N GLY A 137 -17.72 -17.49 0.25
CA GLY A 137 -18.88 -18.33 0.55
C GLY A 137 -18.63 -19.82 0.28
N GLU A 138 -17.98 -20.16 -0.84
CA GLU A 138 -17.56 -21.53 -1.17
C GLU A 138 -16.59 -22.09 -0.12
N ILE A 139 -15.63 -21.28 0.33
CA ILE A 139 -14.70 -21.67 1.40
C ILE A 139 -15.44 -21.92 2.72
N MET A 140 -16.39 -21.06 3.10
CA MET A 140 -17.20 -21.27 4.31
C MET A 140 -17.97 -22.60 4.23
N ILE A 141 -18.64 -22.86 3.11
CA ILE A 141 -19.38 -24.13 2.87
C ILE A 141 -18.43 -25.32 2.93
N TYR A 142 -17.27 -25.25 2.26
CA TYR A 142 -16.27 -26.30 2.27
C TYR A 142 -15.78 -26.62 3.70
N LEU A 143 -15.50 -25.59 4.49
CA LEU A 143 -15.02 -25.76 5.86
C LEU A 143 -16.11 -26.31 6.79
N LEU A 144 -17.38 -25.93 6.58
CA LEU A 144 -18.52 -26.49 7.31
C LEU A 144 -18.72 -27.99 7.02
N ASN A 145 -18.52 -28.43 5.77
CA ASN A 145 -18.66 -29.84 5.37
C ASN A 145 -17.50 -30.74 5.82
N LYS A 146 -16.46 -30.18 6.46
CA LYS A 146 -15.25 -30.90 6.90
C LYS A 146 -15.20 -31.16 8.40
N ILE A 147 -16.19 -30.68 9.14
CA ILE A 147 -16.37 -30.84 10.59
C ILE A 147 -17.48 -31.85 10.81
#